data_AF-A0A7D7WFY3-F1
#
_entry.id   AF-A0A7D7WFY3-F1
#
_cell.length_a   1.000
_cell.length_b   1.000
_cell.length_c   1.000
_cell.angle_alpha   90.00
_cell.angle_beta   90.00
_cell.angle_gamma   90.00
#
_symmetry.space_group_name_H-M   'P 1'
#
loop_
_entity.id
_entity.type
_entity.pdbx_description
1 polymer ?
#
loop_
_entity_poly.entity_id
_entity_poly.type
_entity_poly.pdbx_seq_one_letter_code
_entity_poly.pdbx_strand_id
1 'polypeptide(L)' 'MRNKVFFSSLIYLFLFLWWILSFYFSIFSIVVFNIPIWFLLSCIFFPILSFLFVCIFVYFLKDD' A
#
# COMPACT_ATOMS: atom_id res chain seq x y z
N MET A 1 -4.57 -12.96 -19.11
CA MET A 1 -3.47 -11.96 -18.93
C MET A 1 -3.96 -10.58 -18.53
N ARG A 2 -5.09 -10.08 -19.07
CA ARG A 2 -5.64 -8.74 -18.77
C ARG A 2 -5.86 -8.46 -17.27
N ASN A 3 -6.43 -9.40 -16.52
CA ASN A 3 -6.66 -9.26 -15.06
C ASN A 3 -5.35 -9.11 -14.27
N LYS A 4 -4.28 -9.82 -14.67
CA LYS A 4 -2.96 -9.75 -14.03
C LYS A 4 -2.29 -8.38 -14.24
N VAL A 5 -2.39 -7.82 -15.45
CA VAL A 5 -1.85 -6.48 -15.77
C VAL A 5 -2.63 -5.38 -15.05
N PHE A 6 -3.96 -5.47 -15.03
CA PHE A 6 -4.81 -4.54 -14.30
C PHE A 6 -4.50 -4.53 -12.80
N PHE A 7 -4.34 -5.71 -12.22
CA PHE A 7 -4.01 -5.86 -10.81
C PHE A 7 -2.61 -5.33 -10.46
N SER A 8 -1.61 -5.60 -11.30
CA SER A 8 -0.26 -5.02 -11.14
C SER A 8 -0.30 -3.48 -11.20
N SER A 9 -1.04 -2.91 -12.15
CA SER A 9 -1.24 -1.46 -12.26
C SER A 9 -1.86 -0.86 -10.99
N LEU A 10 -2.87 -1.52 -10.41
CA LEU A 10 -3.48 -1.09 -9.14
C LEU A 10 -2.49 -1.09 -7.98
N ILE A 11 -1.63 -2.11 -7.88
CA ILE A 11 -0.58 -2.15 -6.84
C ILE A 11 0.38 -0.96 -7.00
N TYR A 12 0.85 -0.70 -8.23
CA TYR A 12 1.76 0.42 -8.49
C TYR A 12 1.12 1.78 -8.18
N LEU A 13 -0.14 1.97 -8.55
CA LEU A 13 -0.89 3.19 -8.23
C LEU A 13 -1.03 3.37 -6.72
N PHE A 14 -1.28 2.28 -5.99
CA PHE A 14 -1.38 2.30 -4.54
C PHE A 14 -0.04 2.66 -3.88
N LEU A 15 1.05 2.03 -4.30
CA LEU A 15 2.41 2.35 -3.83
C LEU A 15 2.77 3.81 -4.09
N PHE A 16 2.36 4.35 -5.23
CA PHE A 16 2.59 5.74 -5.59
C PHE A 16 1.83 6.72 -4.68
N LEU A 17 0.54 6.46 -4.42
CA LEU A 17 -0.24 7.25 -3.47
C LEU A 17 0.34 7.19 -2.05
N TRP A 18 0.77 6.00 -1.62
CA TRP A 18 1.38 5.79 -0.31
C TRP A 18 2.69 6.58 -0.15
N TRP A 19 3.48 6.65 -1.21
CA TRP A 19 4.71 7.43 -1.25
C TRP A 19 4.45 8.93 -1.09
N ILE A 20 3.46 9.48 -1.81
CA ILE A 20 3.06 10.89 -1.67
C ILE A 20 2.60 11.19 -0.24
N LEU A 21 1.78 10.30 0.34
CA LEU A 21 1.30 10.46 1.72
C LEU A 21 2.46 10.47 2.72
N SER A 22 3.42 9.55 2.55
CA SER A 22 4.59 9.44 3.42
C SER A 22 5.48 10.68 3.33
N PHE A 23 5.66 11.23 2.12
CA PHE A 23 6.36 12.49 1.90
C PHE A 23 5.65 13.66 2.60
N TYR A 24 4.34 13.76 2.46
CA TYR A 24 3.53 14.77 3.15
C TYR A 24 3.71 14.68 4.67
N PHE A 25 3.54 13.50 5.27
CA PHE A 25 3.73 13.31 6.71
C PHE A 25 5.17 13.54 7.17
N SER A 26 6.17 13.28 6.32
CA SER A 26 7.57 13.60 6.62
C SER A 26 7.79 15.11 6.76
N ILE A 27 7.09 15.96 6.00
CA ILE A 27 7.20 17.42 6.10
C ILE A 27 6.70 17.91 7.46
N PHE A 28 5.60 17.34 7.97
CA PHE A 28 5.05 17.75 9.27
C PHE A 28 5.88 17.28 10.46
N SER A 29 6.92 16.45 10.24
CA SER A 29 7.85 15.96 11.28
C SER A 29 7.13 15.45 12.54
N ILE A 30 5.98 14.81 12.36
CA ILE A 30 5.21 14.28 13.48
C ILE A 30 5.88 12.99 13.93
N VAL A 31 6.33 12.98 15.18
CA VAL A 31 7.05 11.86 15.80
C VAL A 31 6.22 11.34 16.96
N VAL A 32 6.00 10.03 17.01
CA VAL A 32 5.31 9.35 18.12
C VAL A 32 6.25 8.26 18.63
N PHE A 33 6.51 8.22 19.95
CA PHE A 33 7.49 7.31 20.55
C PHE A 33 8.89 7.37 19.90
N ASN A 34 9.37 8.57 19.54
CA ASN A 34 10.64 8.75 18.82
C ASN A 34 10.71 8.12 17.42
N ILE A 35 9.59 7.65 16.88
CA ILE A 35 9.48 7.07 15.54
C ILE A 35 8.68 8.03 14.65
N PRO A 36 9.13 8.28 13.40
CA PRO A 36 8.36 9.10 12.46
C PRO A 36 7.00 8.46 12.18
N ILE A 37 5.92 9.25 12.25
CA ILE A 37 4.56 8.69 12.11
C ILE A 37 4.34 8.08 10.72
N TRP A 38 4.97 8.65 9.68
CA TRP A 38 4.91 8.12 8.31
C TRP A 38 5.50 6.71 8.21
N PHE A 39 6.56 6.44 8.98
CA PHE A 39 7.21 5.13 9.03
C PHE A 39 6.30 4.13 9.74
N LEU A 40 5.75 4.51 10.90
CA LEU A 40 4.86 3.66 11.68
C LEU A 40 3.59 3.30 10.90
N LEU A 41 2.98 4.28 10.24
CA LEU A 41 1.85 4.06 9.33
C LEU A 41 2.24 3.12 8.19
N SER A 42 3.42 3.31 7.58
CA SER A 42 3.91 2.44 6.50
C SER A 42 4.04 0.99 6.96
N CYS A 43 4.59 0.75 8.15
CA CYS A 43 4.72 -0.60 8.69
C CYS A 43 3.39 -1.31 8.96
N ILE A 44 2.31 -0.57 9.27
CA ILE A 44 1.00 -1.16 9.55
C ILE A 44 0.18 -1.33 8.27
N PHE A 45 0.06 -0.27 7.47
CA PHE A 45 -0.79 -0.26 6.30
C PHE A 45 -0.23 -1.14 5.17
N PHE A 46 1.09 -1.14 4.96
CA PHE A 46 1.70 -1.91 3.89
C PHE A 46 1.41 -3.42 3.93
N PRO A 47 1.59 -4.13 5.06
CA PRO A 47 1.27 -5.56 5.15
C PRO A 47 -0.24 -5.83 5.04
N ILE A 48 -1.08 -5.00 5.67
CA ILE A 48 -2.55 -5.15 5.60
C ILE A 48 -3.03 -5.03 4.16
N LEU A 49 -2.57 -4.00 3.45
CA LEU A 49 -2.96 -3.76 2.07
C LEU A 49 -2.38 -4.82 1.12
N SER A 50 -1.13 -5.24 1.33
CA SER A 50 -0.55 -6.34 0.57
C SER A 50 -1.37 -7.63 0.73
N PHE A 51 -1.80 -7.95 1.96
CA PHE A 51 -2.66 -9.10 2.22
C PHE A 51 -4.02 -8.95 1.50
N LEU A 52 -4.66 -7.79 1.62
CA LEU A 52 -5.95 -7.50 0.99
C LEU A 52 -5.86 -7.62 -0.53
N PHE A 53 -4.80 -7.08 -1.13
CA PHE A 53 -4.50 -7.24 -2.55
C PHE A 53 -4.36 -8.71 -2.93
N VAL A 54 -3.56 -9.50 -2.21
CA VAL A 54 -3.42 -10.95 -2.49
C VAL A 54 -4.77 -11.67 -2.38
N CYS A 55 -5.60 -11.35 -1.38
CA CYS A 55 -6.95 -11.93 -1.26
C CYS A 55 -7.83 -11.58 -2.46
N ILE A 56 -7.83 -10.31 -2.90
CA ILE A 56 -8.56 -9.88 -4.10
C ILE A 56 -8.04 -10.60 -5.34
N PHE A 57 -6.72 -10.71 -5.50
CA PHE A 57 -6.10 -11.42 -6.61
C PHE A 57 -6.53 -12.88 -6.67
N VAL A 58 -6.46 -13.58 -5.53
CA VAL A 58 -6.89 -14.98 -5.44
C VAL A 58 -8.39 -15.11 -5.74
N TYR A 59 -9.23 -14.21 -5.23
CA TYR A 59 -10.66 -14.22 -5.51
C TYR A 59 -10.94 -14.06 -7.01
N PHE A 60 -10.38 -13.03 -7.65
CA PHE A 60 -10.62 -12.75 -9.07
C PHE A 60 -9.98 -13.76 -10.04
N LEU A 61 -8.87 -14.40 -9.67
CA LEU A 61 -8.23 -15.43 -10.51
C LEU A 61 -8.74 -16.83 -10.28
N LYS A 62 -9.50 -17.08 -9.21
CA LYS A 62 -10.05 -18.41 -8.95
C LYS A 62 -11.21 -18.75 -9.88
N ASP A 63 -11.85 -17.74 -10.47
CA ASP A 63 -12.98 -17.88 -11.39
C ASP A 63 -12.59 -17.75 -12.89
N ASP A 64 -11.30 -17.55 -13.22
CA ASP A 64 -10.73 -17.66 -14.59
C ASP A 64 -10.16 -19.07 -14.83
#